data_AF-A0A3A8ESZ3-F1
#
_entry.id   AF-A0A3A8ESZ3-F1
#
_cell.length_a   1.000
_cell.length_b   1.000
_cell.length_c   1.000
_cell.angle_alpha   90.00
_cell.angle_beta   90.00
_cell.angle_gamma   90.00
#
_symmetry.space_group_name_H-M   'P 1'
#
loop_
_entity.id
_entity.type
_entity.pdbx_description
1 polymer ?
#
loop_
_entity_poly.entity_id
_entity_poly.type
_entity_poly.pdbx_seq_one_letter_code
_entity_poly.pdbx_strand_id
1 'polypeptide(L)' 'MLVSVEGLEQGTIETELSILPRKGETIRIFYGPDAEVEGEIENVHHIVNQHDGGHKIVIKIRPSY' A
#
# COMPACT_ATOMS: atom_id res chain seq x y z
N MET A 1 0.31 11.26 1.62
CA MET A 1 1.41 10.47 2.20
C MET A 1 1.83 9.43 1.18
N LEU A 2 3.10 9.37 0.79
CA LEU A 2 3.61 8.38 -0.14
C LEU A 2 3.64 6.99 0.52
N VAL A 3 3.03 6.02 -0.14
CA VAL A 3 2.90 4.65 0.34
C VAL A 3 3.31 3.67 -0.74
N SER A 4 4.09 2.66 -0.35
CA SER A 4 4.41 1.52 -1.20
C SER A 4 3.44 0.38 -0.91
N VAL A 5 2.78 -0.14 -1.93
CA VAL A 5 1.83 -1.23 -1.86
C VAL A 5 2.49 -2.51 -2.37
N GLU A 6 2.53 -3.52 -1.50
CA GLU A 6 3.14 -4.82 -1.70
C GLU A 6 2.10 -5.94 -1.59
N GLY A 7 2.49 -7.17 -1.95
CA GLY A 7 1.60 -8.35 -1.94
C GLY A 7 0.89 -8.61 -3.27
N LEU A 8 1.30 -7.89 -4.31
CA LEU A 8 0.90 -8.13 -5.70
C LEU A 8 1.64 -9.36 -6.26
N GLU A 9 1.08 -10.01 -7.30
CA GLU A 9 1.77 -11.13 -7.98
C GLU A 9 3.11 -10.68 -8.59
N GLN A 10 3.19 -9.44 -9.07
CA GLN A 10 4.41 -8.85 -9.60
C GLN A 10 4.53 -7.37 -9.22
N GLY A 11 5.73 -7.00 -8.76
CA GLY A 11 6.11 -5.61 -8.51
C GLY A 11 5.49 -4.99 -7.25
N THR A 12 5.57 -3.66 -7.19
CA THR A 12 5.04 -2.81 -6.12
C THR A 12 4.42 -1.57 -6.74
N ILE A 13 3.34 -1.06 -6.15
CA ILE A 13 2.72 0.20 -6.58
C ILE A 13 3.09 1.29 -5.59
N GLU A 14 3.52 2.46 -6.07
CA GLU A 14 3.64 3.65 -5.22
C GLU A 14 2.43 4.56 -5.44
N THR A 15 1.79 4.99 -4.35
CA THR A 15 0.61 5.86 -4.42
C THR A 15 0.53 6.80 -3.22
N GLU A 16 -0.20 7.89 -3.39
CA GLU A 16 -0.43 8.90 -2.36
C GLU A 16 -1.76 8.64 -1.66
N LEU A 17 -1.71 8.46 -0.34
CA LEU A 17 -2.91 8.32 0.48
C LEU A 17 -3.11 9.54 1.39
N SER A 18 -4.35 10.00 1.49
CA SER A 18 -4.75 11.03 2.46
C SER A 18 -5.02 10.44 3.86
N ILE A 19 -5.36 9.15 3.91
CA ILE A 19 -5.62 8.39 5.13
C ILE A 19 -5.06 6.99 4.96
N LEU A 20 -4.53 6.41 6.04
CA LEU A 20 -4.03 5.05 6.03
C LEU A 20 -5.17 4.08 6.34
N PRO A 21 -5.37 3.05 5.51
CA PRO A 21 -6.37 2.04 5.78
C PRO A 21 -5.93 1.17 6.97
N ARG A 22 -6.87 0.42 7.52
CA ARG A 22 -6.62 -0.51 8.63
C ARG A 22 -6.51 -1.94 8.12
N LYS A 23 -5.81 -2.77 8.88
CA LYS A 23 -5.79 -4.22 8.64
C LYS A 23 -7.22 -4.77 8.61
N GLY A 24 -7.52 -5.57 7.58
CA GLY A 24 -8.85 -6.15 7.34
C GLY A 24 -9.79 -5.27 6.50
N GLU A 25 -9.44 -4.01 6.24
CA GLU A 25 -10.18 -3.20 5.26
C GLU A 25 -9.84 -3.63 3.83
N THR A 26 -10.65 -3.22 2.86
CA THR A 26 -10.40 -3.43 1.43
C THR A 26 -9.86 -2.15 0.81
N ILE A 27 -8.88 -2.28 -0.07
CA ILE A 27 -8.41 -1.20 -0.93
C ILE A 27 -8.54 -1.60 -2.39
N ARG A 28 -8.90 -0.63 -3.23
CA ARG A 28 -8.85 -0.74 -4.68
C ARG A 28 -7.98 0.37 -5.23
N ILE A 29 -7.02 0.02 -6.08
CA ILE A 29 -6.02 0.93 -6.62
C ILE A 29 -6.07 0.84 -8.13
N PHE A 30 -6.37 1.96 -8.78
CA PHE A 30 -6.27 2.12 -10.23
C PHE A 30 -4.89 2.69 -10.55
N TYR A 31 -4.11 2.02 -11.40
CA TYR A 31 -2.73 2.41 -11.73
C TYR A 31 -2.45 2.47 -13.25
N GLY A 32 -3.50 2.40 -14.06
CA GLY A 32 -3.47 2.62 -15.50
C GLY A 32 -4.89 2.75 -16.06
N PRO A 33 -5.05 3.02 -17.37
CA PRO A 33 -6.36 3.18 -18.01
C PRO A 33 -7.28 1.96 -17.82
N ASP A 34 -6.69 0.76 -17.86
CA ASP A 34 -7.39 -0.52 -17.73
C ASP A 34 -6.72 -1.42 -16.66
N ALA A 35 -5.97 -0.83 -15.72
CA ALA A 35 -5.20 -1.56 -14.73
C ALA A 35 -5.62 -1.18 -13.31
N GLU A 36 -6.07 -2.18 -12.57
CA GLU A 36 -6.48 -2.04 -11.18
C GLU A 36 -6.07 -3.26 -10.36
N VAL A 37 -5.98 -3.08 -9.06
CA VAL A 37 -5.90 -4.16 -8.09
C VAL A 37 -6.86 -3.88 -6.94
N GLU A 38 -7.57 -4.91 -6.51
CA GLU A 38 -8.40 -4.90 -5.32
C GLU A 38 -7.87 -5.97 -4.34
N GLY A 39 -7.85 -5.65 -3.05
CA GLY A 39 -7.40 -6.61 -2.05
C GLY A 39 -7.68 -6.17 -0.62
N GLU A 40 -7.62 -7.14 0.29
CA GLU A 40 -7.69 -6.92 1.73
C GLU A 40 -6.34 -6.43 2.26
N ILE A 41 -6.34 -5.45 3.15
CA ILE A 41 -5.14 -5.01 3.86
C ILE A 41 -4.71 -6.10 4.85
N GLU A 42 -3.64 -6.83 4.54
CA GLU A 42 -3.03 -7.77 5.47
C GLU A 42 -2.29 -7.04 6.60
N ASN A 43 -1.61 -5.94 6.26
CA ASN A 43 -0.78 -5.20 7.21
C ASN A 43 -0.46 -3.78 6.73
N VAL A 44 -0.17 -2.89 7.68
CA VAL A 44 0.36 -1.53 7.45
C VAL A 44 1.61 -1.35 8.29
N HIS A 45 2.75 -1.15 7.63
CA HIS A 45 4.05 -1.01 8.26
C HIS A 45 4.48 0.45 8.21
N HIS A 46 4.65 1.04 9.39
CA HIS A 46 5.25 2.36 9.56
C HIS A 46 6.71 2.21 9.95
N ILE A 47 7.59 2.57 9.02
CA ILE A 47 9.02 2.57 9.23
C ILE A 47 9.44 4.01 9.46
N VAL A 48 9.87 4.30 10.69
CA VAL A 48 10.35 5.63 11.10
C VAL A 48 11.82 5.51 11.44
N ASN A 49 12.67 6.19 10.68
CA ASN A 49 14.08 6.31 10.98
C ASN A 49 14.34 7.68 11.64
N GLN A 50 14.53 7.67 12.96
CA GLN A 50 14.78 8.91 13.70
C GLN A 50 16.21 9.45 13.50
N HIS A 51 17.15 8.64 13.03
CA HIS A 51 18.54 9.07 12.85
C HIS A 51 18.70 9.99 11.63
N ASP A 52 17.96 9.73 10.54
CA ASP A 52 18.01 10.53 9.30
C ASP A 52 16.69 11.26 8.99
N GLY A 53 15.66 11.11 9.85
CA GLY A 53 14.34 11.72 9.65
C GLY A 53 13.50 11.05 8.55
N GLY A 54 13.95 9.91 8.02
CA GLY A 54 13.26 9.15 7.00
C GLY A 54 11.97 8.53 7.53
N HIS A 55 10.94 8.54 6.69
CA HIS A 55 9.71 7.80 6.93
C HIS A 55 9.32 7.03 5.68
N LYS A 56 8.91 5.78 5.85
CA LYS A 56 8.38 4.94 4.77
C LYS A 56 7.13 4.22 5.28
N ILE A 57 6.09 4.21 4.47
CA ILE A 57 4.87 3.47 4.73
C ILE A 57 4.78 2.36 3.70
N VAL A 58 4.61 1.14 4.18
CA VAL A 58 4.35 -0.04 3.33
C VAL A 58 3.02 -0.64 3.70
N ILE A 59 2.12 -0.77 2.73
CA ILE A 59 0.86 -1.48 2.87
C ILE A 59 1.00 -2.82 2.17
N LYS A 60 0.77 -3.91 2.89
CA LYS A 60 0.71 -5.24 2.31
C LYS A 60 -0.75 -5.62 2.10
N ILE A 61 -1.10 -5.99 0.86
CA ILE A 61 -2.44 -6.45 0.51
C ILE A 61 -2.44 -7.93 0.15
N ARG A 62 -3.60 -8.56 0.27
CA ARG A 62 -3.91 -9.85 -0.35
C ARG A 62 -4.91 -9.58 -1.48
N PRO A 63 -4.49 -9.70 -2.75
CA PRO A 63 -5.39 -9.50 -3.89
C PRO A 63 -6.60 -10.43 -3.81
N SER A 64 -7.78 -9.90 -4.13
CA SER A 64 -9.03 -10.66 -4.16
C SER A 64 -9.35 -11.26 -5.54
N TYR A 65 -8.62 -10.87 -6.61
CA TYR A 65 -8.77 -11.35 -7.98
C TYR A 65 -7.45 -11.36 -8.73
#